data_AF-A0A7F8RDH7-F1
#
_entry.id   AF-A0A7F8RDH7-F1
#
_cell.length_a   1.000
_cell.length_b   1.000
_cell.length_c   1.000
_cell.angle_alpha   90.00
_cell.angle_beta   90.00
_cell.angle_gamma   90.00
#
_symmetry.space_group_name_H-M   'P 1'
#
loop_
_entity.id
_entity.type
_entity.pdbx_description
1 polymer ?
#
loop_
_entity_poly.entity_id
_entity_poly.type
_entity_poly.pdbx_seq_one_letter_code
_entity_poly.pdbx_strand_id
1 'polypeptide(L)'
;MMNCSNPWGNFSYGSTCSFHCPEGQLLNGSARTACQENGQWSTPMPACQAGPLTIQQALTYFGGAVASTIGLVTCGTLLTLLRKRFRQKDDGENPLNPQSHLGTYGVFSNAAFDPSP
;
A
#
# COMPACT_ATOMS: atom_id res chain seq x y z
N MET A 1 -16.49 -28.29 13.18
CA MET A 1 -16.09 -29.67 13.54
C MET A 1 -16.75 -30.05 14.87
N MET A 2 -17.22 -31.29 15.01
CA MET A 2 -17.80 -31.81 16.25
C MET A 2 -17.05 -33.06 16.70
N ASN A 3 -16.82 -33.21 18.00
CA ASN A 3 -16.21 -34.39 18.60
C ASN A 3 -17.11 -34.86 19.74
N CYS A 4 -17.54 -36.12 19.69
CA CYS A 4 -18.44 -36.71 20.67
C CYS A 4 -17.79 -37.93 21.30
N SER A 5 -18.01 -38.13 22.60
CA SER A 5 -17.55 -39.31 23.32
C SER A 5 -18.64 -39.87 24.24
N ASN A 6 -18.78 -41.19 24.24
CA ASN A 6 -19.61 -41.94 25.17
C ASN A 6 -19.20 -43.42 25.23
N PRO A 7 -19.10 -44.07 26.40
CA PRO A 7 -18.87 -45.51 26.51
C PRO A 7 -19.85 -46.41 25.73
N TRP A 8 -21.10 -45.97 25.50
CA TRP A 8 -22.11 -46.75 24.77
C TRP A 8 -22.22 -46.43 23.28
N GLY A 9 -21.32 -45.58 22.76
CA GLY A 9 -21.27 -45.17 21.36
C GLY A 9 -21.66 -43.71 21.13
N ASN A 10 -21.10 -43.09 20.10
CA ASN A 10 -21.33 -41.68 19.81
C ASN A 10 -22.82 -41.39 19.58
N PHE A 11 -23.29 -40.24 20.06
CA PHE A 11 -24.67 -39.75 19.93
C PHE A 11 -25.75 -40.53 20.72
N SER A 12 -25.37 -41.52 21.53
CA SER A 12 -26.28 -42.19 22.46
C SER A 12 -26.53 -41.38 23.75
N TYR A 13 -27.53 -41.76 24.54
CA TYR A 13 -27.83 -41.14 25.85
C TYR A 13 -26.56 -40.99 26.71
N GLY A 14 -26.36 -39.80 27.26
CA GLY A 14 -25.16 -39.44 28.02
C GLY A 14 -23.96 -39.04 27.17
N SER A 15 -24.03 -39.12 25.83
CA SER A 15 -22.95 -38.63 24.97
C SER A 15 -22.73 -37.15 25.17
N THR A 16 -21.47 -36.77 25.31
CA THR A 16 -21.08 -35.37 25.36
C THR A 16 -20.33 -35.02 24.09
N CYS A 17 -20.76 -33.94 23.43
CA CYS A 17 -20.16 -33.43 22.21
C CYS A 17 -19.56 -32.04 22.43
N SER A 18 -18.37 -31.80 21.87
CA SER A 18 -17.71 -30.50 21.82
C SER A 18 -17.57 -29.99 20.38
N PHE A 19 -17.78 -28.70 20.19
CA PHE A 19 -17.75 -28.03 18.90
C PHE A 19 -16.58 -27.07 18.76
N HIS A 20 -15.95 -27.10 17.59
CA HIS A 20 -14.86 -26.20 17.22
C HIS A 20 -15.06 -25.68 15.79
N CYS A 21 -14.81 -24.39 15.58
CA CYS A 21 -14.83 -23.78 14.25
C CYS A 21 -13.43 -23.81 13.62
N PRO A 22 -13.35 -23.86 12.28
CA PRO A 22 -12.08 -23.69 11.58
C PRO A 22 -11.50 -22.29 11.83
N GLU A 23 -10.21 -22.13 11.52
CA GLU A 23 -9.50 -20.87 11.70
C GLU A 23 -10.20 -19.71 10.97
N GLY A 24 -10.28 -18.55 11.63
CA GLY A 24 -10.98 -17.36 11.10
C GLY A 24 -12.50 -17.36 11.30
N GLN A 25 -13.08 -18.36 11.96
CA GLN A 25 -14.50 -18.40 12.32
C GLN A 25 -14.71 -18.47 13.83
N LEU A 26 -15.76 -17.83 14.32
CA LEU A 26 -16.18 -17.94 15.72
C LEU A 26 -17.40 -18.86 15.86
N LEU A 27 -17.41 -19.61 16.95
CA LEU A 27 -18.55 -20.43 17.33
C LEU A 27 -19.64 -19.54 17.93
N ASN A 28 -20.83 -19.57 17.34
CA ASN A 28 -22.04 -18.96 17.87
C ASN A 28 -22.96 -20.03 18.44
N GLY A 29 -23.17 -19.97 19.75
CA GLY A 29 -23.95 -20.95 20.51
C GLY A 29 -23.09 -21.71 21.51
N SER A 30 -23.61 -22.86 21.98
CA SER A 30 -22.95 -23.65 23.02
C SER A 30 -21.79 -24.47 22.47
N ALA A 31 -20.61 -24.35 23.08
CA ALA A 31 -19.43 -25.14 22.72
C ALA A 31 -19.54 -26.63 23.08
N ARG A 32 -20.48 -26.98 23.95
CA ARG A 32 -20.74 -28.35 24.38
C ARG A 32 -22.23 -28.63 24.46
N THR A 33 -22.62 -29.85 24.16
CA THR A 33 -23.99 -30.35 24.31
C THR A 33 -23.97 -31.81 24.76
N ALA A 34 -25.00 -32.24 25.48
CA ALA A 34 -25.15 -33.60 25.97
C ALA A 34 -26.48 -34.22 25.51
N CYS A 35 -26.47 -35.51 25.18
CA CYS A 35 -27.68 -36.25 24.81
C CYS A 35 -28.43 -36.64 26.09
N GLN A 36 -29.63 -36.10 26.25
CA GLN A 36 -30.49 -36.29 27.41
C GLN A 36 -31.34 -37.57 27.27
N GLU A 37 -31.98 -37.98 28.37
CA GLU A 37 -32.82 -39.19 28.42
C GLU A 37 -33.99 -39.18 27.44
N ASN A 38 -34.49 -37.98 27.12
CA ASN A 38 -35.55 -37.76 26.14
C ASN A 38 -35.05 -37.88 24.68
N GLY A 39 -33.78 -38.23 24.46
CA GLY A 39 -33.15 -38.33 23.15
C GLY A 39 -32.84 -36.98 22.49
N GLN A 40 -33.00 -35.87 23.23
CA GLN A 40 -32.70 -34.52 22.75
C GLN A 40 -31.36 -34.02 23.29
N TRP A 41 -30.76 -33.10 22.54
CA TRP A 41 -29.55 -32.42 22.95
C TRP A 41 -29.88 -31.31 23.95
N SER A 42 -29.09 -31.22 25.02
CA SER A 42 -29.26 -30.21 26.09
C SER A 42 -29.25 -28.78 25.57
N THR A 43 -28.52 -28.53 24.48
CA THR A 43 -28.44 -27.24 23.82
C THR A 43 -28.55 -27.41 22.31
N PRO A 44 -29.10 -26.42 21.58
CA PRO A 44 -29.16 -26.43 20.13
C PRO A 44 -27.75 -26.48 19.51
N MET A 45 -27.68 -26.99 18.29
CA MET A 45 -26.44 -27.08 17.52
C MET A 45 -25.87 -25.67 17.28
N PRO A 46 -24.60 -25.40 17.63
CA PRO A 46 -23.98 -24.10 17.36
C PRO A 46 -23.66 -23.93 15.87
N ALA A 47 -23.56 -22.68 15.43
CA ALA A 47 -23.16 -22.32 14.08
C ALA A 47 -21.77 -21.68 14.08
N CYS A 48 -20.99 -21.90 13.04
CA CYS A 48 -19.75 -21.14 12.83
C CYS A 48 -20.06 -19.89 12.02
N GLN A 49 -19.69 -18.73 12.55
CA GLN A 49 -19.85 -17.45 11.88
C GLN A 49 -18.48 -16.93 11.45
N ALA A 50 -18.44 -16.16 10.36
CA ALA A 50 -17.23 -15.43 9.99
C ALA A 50 -16.78 -14.60 11.18
N GLY A 51 -15.53 -14.81 11.63
CA GLY A 51 -14.97 -13.99 12.68
C GLY A 51 -14.89 -12.54 12.22
N PRO A 52 -14.83 -11.57 13.15
CA PRO A 52 -14.52 -10.21 12.76
C PRO A 52 -13.19 -10.26 12.00
N LEU A 53 -13.22 -9.80 10.74
CA LEU A 53 -11.99 -9.53 9.99
C LEU A 53 -11.08 -8.75 10.91
N THR A 54 -9.87 -9.26 11.14
CA THR A 54 -8.93 -8.55 12.00
C THR A 54 -8.81 -7.14 11.45
N ILE A 55 -8.85 -6.13 12.32
CA ILE A 55 -8.79 -4.72 11.89
C ILE A 55 -7.55 -4.51 10.99
N GLN A 56 -6.50 -5.31 11.18
CA GLN A 56 -5.35 -5.38 10.26
C GLN A 56 -5.69 -5.69 8.80
N GLN A 57 -6.60 -6.63 8.51
CA GLN A 57 -7.03 -6.96 7.14
C GLN A 57 -7.90 -5.86 6.52
N ALA A 58 -8.71 -5.19 7.33
CA ALA A 58 -9.47 -4.03 6.87
C ALA A 58 -8.53 -2.84 6.60
N LEU A 59 -7.58 -2.56 7.49
CA LEU A 59 -6.62 -1.46 7.34
C LEU A 59 -5.65 -1.67 6.19
N THR A 60 -5.28 -2.90 5.83
CA THR A 60 -4.51 -3.14 4.60
C THR A 60 -5.35 -2.96 3.33
N TYR A 61 -6.65 -3.28 3.38
CA TYR A 61 -7.59 -3.00 2.29
C TYR A 61 -7.82 -1.49 2.10
N PHE A 62 -7.93 -0.71 3.18
CA PHE A 62 -8.12 0.75 3.14
C PHE A 62 -6.80 1.54 3.07
N GLY A 63 -5.67 0.96 3.45
CA GLY A 63 -4.35 1.60 3.54
C GLY A 63 -3.63 1.79 2.20
N GLY A 64 -4.21 1.35 1.09
CA GLY A 64 -3.62 1.52 -0.24
C GLY A 64 -3.63 2.95 -0.80
N ALA A 65 -4.30 3.91 -0.15
CA ALA A 65 -4.59 5.23 -0.73
C ALA A 65 -3.86 6.44 -0.12
N VAL A 66 -2.97 6.28 0.88
CA VAL A 66 -2.42 7.45 1.63
C VAL A 66 -1.04 7.93 1.12
N ALA A 67 -0.45 7.29 0.11
CA ALA A 67 0.91 7.62 -0.34
C ALA A 67 1.03 8.78 -1.36
N SER A 68 -0.03 9.55 -1.63
CA SER A 68 -0.05 10.46 -2.80
C SER A 68 0.15 11.95 -2.52
N THR A 69 0.00 12.44 -1.28
CA THR A 69 0.01 13.90 -1.03
C THR A 69 1.42 14.51 -0.92
N ILE A 70 2.39 13.78 -0.37
CA ILE A 70 3.77 14.29 -0.18
C ILE A 70 4.52 14.41 -1.51
N GLY A 71 4.28 13.50 -2.45
CA GLY A 71 4.94 13.50 -3.76
C GLY A 71 4.55 14.68 -4.65
N LEU A 72 3.27 15.10 -4.62
CA LEU A 72 2.79 16.21 -5.45
C LEU A 72 3.33 17.56 -4.97
N VAL A 73 3.42 17.77 -3.65
CA VAL A 73 3.91 19.04 -3.08
C VAL A 73 5.41 19.21 -3.33
N THR A 74 6.20 18.16 -3.13
CA THR A 74 7.66 18.21 -3.36
C THR A 74 7.99 18.38 -4.84
N CYS A 75 7.29 17.68 -5.74
CA CYS A 75 7.48 17.82 -7.17
C CYS A 75 7.06 19.21 -7.69
N GLY A 76 5.89 19.70 -7.25
CA GLY A 76 5.40 21.03 -7.62
C GLY A 76 6.34 22.15 -7.18
N THR A 77 6.83 22.10 -5.94
CA THR A 77 7.78 23.08 -5.41
C THR A 77 9.11 23.05 -6.19
N LEU A 78 9.67 21.87 -6.48
CA LEU A 78 10.90 21.73 -7.26
C LEU A 78 10.75 22.30 -8.68
N LEU A 79 9.63 22.02 -9.37
CA LEU A 79 9.36 22.56 -10.70
C LEU A 79 9.25 24.08 -10.70
N THR A 80 8.62 24.68 -9.69
CA THR A 80 8.55 26.15 -9.57
C THR A 80 9.93 26.79 -9.35
N LEU A 81 10.79 26.16 -8.54
CA LEU A 81 12.16 26.62 -8.32
C LEU A 81 13.01 26.51 -9.57
N LEU A 82 12.90 25.39 -10.31
CA LEU A 82 13.60 25.22 -11.58
C LEU A 82 13.18 26.27 -12.61
N ARG A 83 11.87 26.50 -12.76
CA ARG A 83 11.36 27.58 -13.65
C ARG A 83 11.87 28.95 -13.23
N LYS A 84 11.89 29.27 -11.94
CA LYS A 84 12.42 30.54 -11.43
C LYS A 84 13.92 30.68 -11.69
N ARG A 85 14.69 29.61 -11.52
CA ARG A 85 16.13 29.56 -11.82
C ARG A 85 16.41 29.76 -13.30
N PHE A 86 15.63 29.13 -14.19
CA PHE A 86 15.74 29.34 -15.63
C PHE A 86 15.34 30.76 -16.02
N ARG A 87 14.21 31.29 -15.51
CA ARG A 87 13.83 32.70 -15.76
C ARG A 87 14.92 33.66 -15.30
N GLN A 88 15.47 33.48 -14.10
CA GLN A 88 16.59 34.30 -13.63
C GLN A 88 17.87 34.14 -14.46
N LYS A 89 18.08 32.98 -15.05
CA LYS A 89 19.20 32.75 -15.97
C LYS A 89 18.96 33.47 -17.30
N ASP A 90 17.73 33.50 -17.81
CA ASP A 90 17.32 34.32 -18.95
C ASP A 90 17.36 35.83 -18.62
N ASP A 91 16.97 36.24 -17.41
CA ASP A 91 17.02 37.63 -16.94
C ASP A 91 18.46 38.10 -16.63
N GLY A 92 19.41 37.18 -16.45
CA GLY A 92 20.82 37.43 -16.14
C GLY A 92 21.76 37.47 -17.35
N GLU A 93 21.29 37.07 -18.54
CA GLU A 93 21.98 37.28 -19.82
C GLU A 93 21.39 38.53 -20.48
N ASN A 94 22.04 39.68 -20.33
CA ASN A 94 21.66 40.91 -21.02
C ASN A 94 21.98 40.77 -22.52
N PRO A 95 21.00 40.72 -23.45
CA PRO A 95 21.28 40.76 -24.87
C PRO A 95 21.40 42.23 -25.29
N LEU A 96 22.55 42.58 -25.88
CA LEU A 96 22.96 43.86 -26.49
C LEU A 96 23.87 44.73 -25.63
N ASN A 97 25.18 44.48 -25.73
CA ASN A 97 26.19 45.54 -25.66
C ASN A 97 26.38 46.13 -27.08
N PRO A 98 26.06 47.40 -27.36
CA PRO A 98 26.13 47.97 -28.72
C PRO A 98 27.53 48.40 -29.19
N GLN A 99 28.60 48.19 -28.41
CA GLN A 99 29.95 48.60 -28.81
C GLN A 99 30.87 47.41 -29.11
N SER A 100 30.70 46.82 -30.28
CA SER A 100 31.78 46.09 -30.95
C SER A 100 32.26 46.94 -32.12
N HIS A 101 33.49 47.47 -32.01
CA HIS A 101 34.14 48.22 -33.06
C HIS A 101 34.16 47.41 -34.36
N LEU A 102 33.73 48.07 -35.44
CA LEU A 102 33.62 47.54 -36.79
C LEU A 102 35.02 47.19 -37.33
N GLY A 103 35.43 45.93 -37.15
CA GLY A 103 36.64 45.38 -37.76
C GLY A 103 36.45 45.18 -39.26
N THR A 104 37.44 45.62 -40.03
CA THR A 104 37.50 45.65 -41.50
C THR A 104 37.27 44.27 -42.11
N TYR A 105 36.52 44.23 -43.22
CA TYR A 105 36.24 43.00 -43.96
C TYR A 105 37.52 42.43 -44.61
N GLY A 106 37.69 41.11 -44.49
CA GLY A 106 38.57 40.34 -45.37
C GLY A 106 39.98 40.06 -44.84
N VAL A 107 40.12 39.42 -43.68
CA VAL A 107 41.32 38.61 -43.36
C VAL A 107 40.89 37.37 -42.58
N PHE A 108 41.00 36.19 -43.19
CA PHE A 108 40.90 34.91 -42.47
C PHE A 108 42.28 34.56 -41.92
N SER A 109 42.50 34.74 -40.62
CA SER A 109 43.69 34.23 -39.95
C SER A 109 43.49 32.75 -39.58
N ASN A 110 44.01 31.85 -40.40
CA ASN A 110 44.14 30.43 -40.03
C ASN A 110 45.35 30.27 -39.11
N ALA A 111 45.13 29.87 -37.86
CA ALA A 111 46.18 29.67 -36.85
C ALA A 111 47.08 28.43 -37.10
N ALA A 112 47.07 27.86 -38.30
CA ALA A 112 47.78 26.62 -38.65
C ALA A 112 49.01 26.84 -39.54
N PHE A 113 49.37 28.10 -39.84
CA PHE A 113 50.57 28.43 -40.59
C PHE A 113 51.36 29.48 -39.81
N ASP A 114 52.38 29.02 -39.09
CA ASP A 114 53.45 29.86 -38.55
C ASP A 114 54.68 29.67 -39.45
N PRO A 115 55.00 30.63 -40.33
CA PRO A 115 56.24 30.63 -41.06
C PRO A 115 57.21 31.62 -40.40
N SER A 116 58.25 31.13 -39.72
CA SER A 116 59.60 31.70 -39.82
C SER A 116 60.62 30.97 -38.95
N PRO A 117 61.92 31.04 -39.27
CA PRO A 117 62.55 31.83 -40.34
C PRO A 117 62.94 31.02 -41.59
#